data_AF-A0A7L3JAN7-F1
#
_entry.id   AF-A0A7L3JAN7-F1
#
_cell.length_a   1.000
_cell.length_b   1.000
_cell.length_c   1.000
_cell.angle_alpha   90.00
_cell.angle_beta   90.00
_cell.angle_gamma   90.00
#
_symmetry.space_group_name_H-M   'P 1'
#
loop_
_entity.id
_entity.type
_entity.pdbx_description
1 polymer ?
#
loop_
_entity_poly.entity_id
_entity_poly.type
_entity_poly.pdbx_seq_one_letter_code
_entity_poly.pdbx_strand_id
1 'polypeptide(L)'
;PRLLSQFFFADERVTRVVAEINGLDAELDPQQYLVLLNQLHLSQAHLLAILERIMEECIPTQRHSRDYLVKFPEELLVDNLGNHMLFAAECLLAGTFLEVEEADGVQLRPQARNLLCSLELVRTVLREQSLSQPGSYPEPVRAVLVQFDRLFAEFELRW
;
A
#
# COMPACT_ATOMS: atom_id res chain seq x y z
N PRO A 1 -1.26 21.04 -7.51
CA PRO A 1 -2.50 20.24 -7.49
C PRO A 1 -2.88 19.83 -6.05
N ARG A 2 -4.17 19.77 -5.70
CA ARG A 2 -4.59 19.31 -4.36
C ARG A 2 -4.24 17.83 -4.18
N LEU A 3 -3.85 17.38 -2.98
CA LEU A 3 -3.41 16.00 -2.75
C LEU A 3 -4.51 14.97 -3.03
N LEU A 4 -5.74 15.24 -2.60
CA LEU A 4 -6.90 14.38 -2.85
C LEU A 4 -7.19 14.13 -4.34
N SER A 5 -6.98 15.14 -5.21
CA SER A 5 -7.13 14.93 -6.65
C SER A 5 -6.00 14.06 -7.22
N GLN A 6 -4.77 14.22 -6.72
CA GLN A 6 -3.65 13.34 -7.11
C GLN A 6 -3.93 11.90 -6.67
N PHE A 7 -4.44 11.73 -5.45
CA PHE A 7 -4.81 10.43 -4.91
C PHE A 7 -5.87 9.74 -5.77
N PHE A 8 -6.94 10.46 -6.14
CA PHE A 8 -8.01 9.91 -6.98
C PHE A 8 -7.46 9.30 -8.28
N PHE A 9 -6.64 10.04 -9.03
CA PHE A 9 -6.07 9.54 -10.28
C PHE A 9 -5.04 8.41 -10.08
N ALA A 10 -4.24 8.46 -9.01
CA ALA A 10 -3.32 7.39 -8.69
C ALA A 10 -4.06 6.09 -8.34
N ASP A 11 -5.14 6.19 -7.57
CA ASP A 11 -5.98 5.08 -7.18
C ASP A 11 -6.79 4.49 -8.36
N GLU A 12 -7.29 5.33 -9.27
CA GLU A 12 -7.89 4.87 -10.54
C GLU A 12 -6.88 4.08 -11.37
N ARG A 13 -5.61 4.52 -11.42
CA ARG A 13 -4.55 3.81 -12.13
C ARG A 13 -4.32 2.41 -11.54
N VAL A 14 -4.18 2.30 -10.22
CA VAL A 14 -4.04 1.00 -9.55
C VAL A 14 -5.25 0.11 -9.86
N THR A 15 -6.46 0.65 -9.72
CA THR A 15 -7.71 -0.10 -9.98
C THR A 15 -7.78 -0.61 -11.41
N ARG A 16 -7.37 0.20 -12.39
CA ARG A 16 -7.34 -0.18 -13.80
C ARG A 16 -6.36 -1.33 -14.06
N VAL A 17 -5.12 -1.21 -13.57
CA VAL A 17 -4.11 -2.26 -13.77
C VAL A 17 -4.54 -3.56 -13.11
N VAL A 18 -5.13 -3.52 -11.91
CA VAL A 18 -5.70 -4.71 -11.25
C VAL A 18 -6.82 -5.34 -12.08
N ALA A 19 -7.71 -4.53 -12.66
CA ALA A 19 -8.76 -5.03 -13.54
C ALA A 19 -8.21 -5.68 -14.81
N GLU A 20 -7.16 -5.10 -15.41
CA GLU A 20 -6.46 -5.68 -16.57
C GLU A 20 -5.79 -7.02 -16.22
N ILE A 21 -5.14 -7.11 -15.05
CA ILE A 21 -4.56 -8.36 -14.55
C ILE A 21 -5.63 -9.45 -14.37
N ASN A 22 -6.76 -9.12 -13.73
CA ASN A 22 -7.85 -10.07 -13.48
C ASN A 22 -8.55 -10.55 -14.76
N GLY A 23 -8.49 -9.75 -15.84
CA GLY A 23 -9.03 -10.12 -17.14
C GLY A 23 -8.04 -10.86 -18.05
N LEU A 24 -6.78 -10.96 -17.65
CA LEU A 24 -5.73 -11.60 -18.44
C LEU A 24 -5.65 -13.10 -18.12
N ASP A 25 -5.57 -13.92 -19.17
CA ASP A 25 -5.16 -15.31 -19.05
C ASP A 25 -3.62 -15.39 -19.03
N ALA A 26 -3.05 -15.56 -17.83
CA ALA A 26 -1.61 -15.60 -17.63
C ALA A 26 -0.93 -16.82 -18.28
N GLU A 27 -1.67 -17.90 -18.57
CA GLU A 27 -1.12 -19.07 -19.26
C GLU A 27 -0.96 -18.80 -20.76
N LEU A 28 -1.85 -17.98 -21.33
CA LEU A 28 -1.81 -17.61 -22.74
C LEU A 28 -0.85 -16.45 -23.04
N ASP A 29 -0.69 -15.50 -22.12
CA ASP A 29 0.22 -14.35 -22.30
C ASP A 29 1.01 -14.00 -21.02
N PRO A 30 2.04 -14.81 -20.68
CA PRO A 30 2.87 -14.58 -19.50
C PRO A 30 3.72 -13.31 -19.61
N GLN A 31 4.06 -12.85 -20.82
CA GLN A 31 4.84 -11.61 -21.00
C GLN A 31 4.00 -10.39 -20.65
N GLN A 32 2.75 -10.34 -21.13
CA GLN A 32 1.83 -9.28 -20.77
C GLN A 32 1.53 -9.29 -19.27
N TYR A 33 1.42 -10.46 -18.65
CA TYR A 33 1.25 -10.56 -17.19
C TYR A 33 2.41 -9.91 -16.43
N LEU A 34 3.67 -10.18 -16.82
CA LEU A 34 4.85 -9.54 -16.22
C LEU A 34 4.86 -8.02 -16.42
N VAL A 35 4.45 -7.54 -17.60
CA VAL A 35 4.33 -6.09 -17.87
C VAL A 35 3.30 -5.46 -16.95
N LEU A 36 2.13 -6.08 -16.78
CA LEU A 36 1.08 -5.59 -15.89
C LEU A 36 1.49 -5.64 -14.42
N LEU A 37 2.21 -6.67 -13.98
CA LEU A 37 2.77 -6.72 -12.61
C LEU A 37 3.73 -5.56 -12.35
N ASN A 38 4.62 -5.25 -13.31
CA ASN A 38 5.50 -4.09 -13.18
C ASN A 38 4.72 -2.76 -13.18
N GLN A 39 3.69 -2.64 -14.01
CA GLN A 39 2.81 -1.46 -13.99
C GLN A 39 2.05 -1.33 -12.66
N LEU A 40 1.63 -2.44 -12.06
CA LEU A 40 0.96 -2.47 -10.77
C LEU A 40 1.93 -1.98 -9.70
N HIS A 41 3.13 -2.54 -9.64
CA HIS A 41 4.20 -2.13 -8.73
C HIS A 41 4.48 -0.63 -8.79
N LEU A 42 4.66 -0.07 -10.00
CA LEU A 42 4.89 1.36 -10.19
C LEU A 42 3.69 2.22 -9.79
N SER A 43 2.47 1.75 -10.05
CA SER A 43 1.24 2.47 -9.68
C SER A 43 1.00 2.48 -8.17
N GLN A 44 1.29 1.38 -7.47
CA GLN A 44 1.24 1.26 -6.02
C GLN A 44 2.29 2.15 -5.36
N ALA A 45 3.54 2.15 -5.86
CA ALA A 45 4.58 3.06 -5.38
C ALA A 45 4.12 4.53 -5.44
N HIS A 46 3.51 4.92 -6.56
CA HIS A 46 2.99 6.28 -6.75
C HIS A 46 1.83 6.60 -5.80
N LEU A 47 0.90 5.66 -5.62
CA LEU A 47 -0.22 5.79 -4.69
C LEU A 47 0.28 5.98 -3.24
N LEU A 48 1.22 5.14 -2.80
CA LEU A 48 1.82 5.19 -1.46
C LEU A 48 2.56 6.51 -1.24
N ALA A 49 3.30 7.02 -2.22
CA ALA A 49 3.97 8.32 -2.11
C ALA A 49 2.98 9.49 -1.94
N ILE A 50 1.79 9.41 -2.57
CA ILE A 50 0.75 10.42 -2.36
C ILE A 50 0.09 10.24 -0.98
N LEU A 51 -0.15 8.99 -0.56
CA LEU A 51 -0.68 8.69 0.78
C LEU A 51 0.23 9.22 1.88
N GLU A 52 1.54 9.06 1.73
CA GLU A 52 2.53 9.60 2.69
C GLU A 52 2.35 11.11 2.86
N ARG A 53 2.26 11.85 1.75
CA ARG A 53 2.03 13.30 1.77
C ARG A 53 0.68 13.68 2.36
N ILE A 54 -0.37 12.88 2.11
CA ILE A 54 -1.67 13.07 2.75
C ILE A 54 -1.55 12.88 4.26
N MET A 55 -0.83 11.86 4.73
CA MET A 55 -0.64 11.60 6.15
C MET A 55 0.20 12.70 6.83
N GLU A 56 1.24 13.21 6.16
CA GLU A 56 2.02 14.38 6.61
C GLU A 56 1.12 15.61 6.81
N GLU A 57 0.15 15.86 5.94
CA GLU A 57 -0.79 16.98 6.05
C GLU A 57 -1.89 16.73 7.10
N CYS A 58 -2.40 15.51 7.17
CA CYS A 58 -3.64 15.17 7.86
C CYS A 58 -3.44 14.71 9.31
N ILE A 59 -2.36 13.98 9.56
CA ILE A 59 -2.06 13.33 10.84
C ILE A 59 -0.58 13.49 11.28
N PRO A 60 0.04 14.69 11.16
CA PRO A 60 1.49 14.88 11.34
C PRO A 60 2.01 14.45 12.72
N THR A 61 1.19 14.55 13.77
CA THR A 61 1.57 14.23 15.16
C THR A 61 1.08 12.87 15.64
N GLN A 62 0.40 12.11 14.78
CA GLN A 62 -0.20 10.81 15.12
C GLN A 62 0.47 9.66 14.35
N ARG A 63 1.57 9.95 13.64
CA ARG A 63 2.37 8.95 12.93
C ARG A 63 3.07 8.03 13.93
N HIS A 64 3.05 6.75 13.66
CA HIS A 64 3.74 5.72 14.42
C HIS A 64 5.26 5.83 14.20
N SER A 65 6.03 5.59 15.27
CA SER A 65 7.50 5.58 15.17
C SER A 65 7.98 4.48 14.22
N ARG A 66 9.03 4.83 13.48
CA ARG A 66 9.77 4.01 12.51
C ARG A 66 11.25 3.87 12.89
N ASP A 67 11.59 3.99 14.18
CA ASP A 67 12.99 3.90 14.65
C ASP A 67 13.66 2.56 14.29
N TYR A 68 12.86 1.51 14.04
CA TYR A 68 13.34 0.21 13.58
C TYR A 68 13.90 0.22 12.15
N LEU A 69 13.73 1.30 11.37
CA LEU A 69 14.19 1.34 9.98
C LEU A 69 15.69 1.07 9.82
N VAL A 70 16.47 1.30 10.88
CA VAL A 70 17.91 0.97 10.96
C VAL A 70 18.23 -0.51 10.78
N LYS A 71 17.23 -1.41 10.87
CA LYS A 71 17.39 -2.84 10.61
C LYS A 71 17.45 -3.17 9.12
N PHE A 72 16.97 -2.27 8.26
CA PHE A 72 16.91 -2.49 6.82
C PHE A 72 18.18 -2.00 6.13
N PRO A 73 18.61 -2.66 5.04
CA PRO A 73 19.69 -2.17 4.19
C PRO A 73 19.37 -0.78 3.60
N GLU A 74 20.39 0.06 3.42
CA GLU A 74 20.23 1.42 2.90
C GLU A 74 19.61 1.43 1.50
N GLU A 75 19.91 0.43 0.67
CA GLU A 75 19.37 0.31 -0.69
C GLU A 75 17.84 0.20 -0.66
N LEU A 76 17.29 -0.55 0.31
CA LEU A 76 15.86 -0.74 0.45
C LEU A 76 15.16 0.53 0.96
N LEU A 77 15.84 1.33 1.77
CA LEU A 77 15.34 2.63 2.23
C LEU A 77 15.28 3.65 1.08
N VAL A 78 16.25 3.60 0.16
CA VAL A 78 16.29 4.45 -1.04
C VAL A 78 15.26 4.00 -2.08
N ASP A 79 15.12 2.69 -2.30
CA ASP A 79 14.25 2.10 -3.34
C ASP A 79 12.78 1.91 -2.90
N ASN A 80 12.27 2.78 -2.02
CA ASN A 80 10.87 2.79 -1.58
C ASN A 80 10.46 1.52 -0.80
N LEU A 81 11.02 1.37 0.40
CA LEU A 81 10.69 0.32 1.38
C LEU A 81 9.18 0.06 1.48
N GLY A 82 8.35 1.11 1.52
CA GLY A 82 6.90 0.96 1.65
C GLY A 82 6.30 0.11 0.52
N ASN A 83 6.73 0.30 -0.72
CA ASN A 83 6.22 -0.51 -1.83
C ASN A 83 6.70 -1.97 -1.75
N HIS A 84 7.93 -2.20 -1.28
CA HIS A 84 8.44 -3.54 -1.03
C HIS A 84 7.63 -4.26 0.06
N MET A 85 7.27 -3.56 1.15
CA MET A 85 6.45 -4.12 2.22
C MET A 85 5.03 -4.44 1.75
N LEU A 86 4.45 -3.58 0.91
CA LEU A 86 3.14 -3.84 0.33
C LEU A 86 3.18 -5.10 -0.54
N PHE A 87 4.19 -5.22 -1.41
CA PHE A 87 4.38 -6.42 -2.24
C PHE A 87 4.60 -7.69 -1.40
N ALA A 88 5.39 -7.60 -0.33
CA ALA A 88 5.60 -8.70 0.62
C ALA A 88 4.28 -9.14 1.27
N ALA A 89 3.44 -8.20 1.71
CA ALA A 89 2.13 -8.51 2.28
C ALA A 89 1.20 -9.19 1.25
N GLU A 90 1.20 -8.75 -0.01
CA GLU A 90 0.43 -9.35 -1.10
C GLU A 90 0.88 -10.79 -1.38
N CYS A 91 2.19 -11.02 -1.49
CA CYS A 91 2.75 -12.35 -1.72
C CYS A 91 2.46 -13.32 -0.55
N LEU A 92 2.56 -12.84 0.70
CA LEU A 92 2.21 -13.64 1.89
C LEU A 92 0.75 -14.13 1.86
N LEU A 93 -0.18 -13.30 1.38
CA LEU A 93 -1.59 -13.69 1.28
C LEU A 93 -1.91 -14.54 0.06
N ALA A 94 -1.21 -14.31 -1.05
CA ALA A 94 -1.34 -15.14 -2.24
C ALA A 94 -0.73 -16.55 -2.05
N GLY A 95 0.11 -16.73 -1.03
CA GLY A 95 0.86 -17.98 -0.83
C GLY A 95 1.90 -18.20 -1.92
N THR A 96 2.31 -17.13 -2.62
CA THR A 96 3.37 -17.17 -3.63
C THR A 96 4.73 -17.14 -2.95
N PHE A 97 5.71 -17.78 -3.57
CA PHE A 97 7.01 -18.07 -2.96
C PHE A 97 7.70 -16.79 -2.47
N LEU A 98 7.75 -16.65 -1.14
CA LEU A 98 8.67 -15.78 -0.43
C LEU A 98 9.63 -16.71 0.32
N GLU A 99 10.92 -16.39 0.36
CA GLU A 99 11.91 -17.07 1.20
C GLU A 99 11.69 -16.72 2.68
N VAL A 100 10.49 -16.98 3.19
CA VAL A 100 10.09 -16.81 4.58
C VAL A 100 9.87 -18.19 5.15
N GLU A 101 10.48 -18.50 6.29
CA GLU A 101 10.24 -19.76 6.97
C GLU A 101 8.74 -19.91 7.27
N GLU A 102 8.19 -21.11 7.04
CA GLU A 102 6.74 -21.34 7.15
C GLU A 102 6.19 -20.92 8.53
N ALA A 103 6.99 -21.10 9.59
CA ALA A 103 6.68 -20.69 10.96
C ALA A 103 6.50 -19.17 11.12
N ASP A 104 7.35 -18.37 10.49
CA ASP A 104 7.25 -16.91 10.49
C ASP A 104 6.11 -16.44 9.60
N GLY A 105 5.88 -17.13 8.47
CA GLY A 105 4.74 -16.90 7.59
C GLY A 105 3.38 -17.08 8.27
N VAL A 106 3.25 -17.98 9.26
CA VAL A 106 2.01 -18.13 10.07
C VAL A 106 1.71 -16.88 10.89
N GLN A 107 2.73 -16.21 11.40
CA GLN A 107 2.56 -15.01 12.24
C GLN A 107 2.35 -13.74 11.40
N LEU A 108 3.01 -13.65 10.24
CA LEU A 108 2.95 -12.48 9.37
C LEU A 108 1.67 -12.40 8.54
N ARG A 109 1.08 -13.54 8.14
CA ARG A 109 -0.15 -13.57 7.31
C ARG A 109 -1.34 -12.79 7.89
N PRO A 110 -1.69 -12.92 9.18
CA PRO A 110 -2.74 -12.08 9.78
C PRO A 110 -2.43 -10.59 9.71
N GLN A 111 -1.17 -10.20 9.90
CA GLN A 111 -0.76 -8.79 9.82
C GLN A 111 -0.83 -8.26 8.38
N ALA A 112 -0.33 -9.04 7.42
CA ALA A 112 -0.45 -8.75 5.99
C ALA A 112 -1.92 -8.55 5.58
N ARG A 113 -2.83 -9.44 6.01
CA ARG A 113 -4.27 -9.30 5.78
C ARG A 113 -4.82 -7.99 6.34
N ASN A 114 -4.52 -7.69 7.62
CA ASN A 114 -5.01 -6.48 8.26
C ASN A 114 -4.50 -5.21 7.56
N LEU A 115 -3.22 -5.21 7.16
CA LEU A 115 -2.61 -4.14 6.40
C LEU A 115 -3.32 -3.92 5.06
N LEU A 116 -3.50 -4.96 4.25
CA LEU A 116 -4.15 -4.83 2.93
C LEU A 116 -5.61 -4.40 3.06
N CYS A 117 -6.37 -4.96 4.01
CA CYS A 117 -7.74 -4.52 4.28
C CYS A 117 -7.80 -3.05 4.73
N SER A 118 -6.84 -2.61 5.55
CA SER A 118 -6.75 -1.20 5.97
C SER A 118 -6.41 -0.27 4.79
N LEU A 119 -5.54 -0.70 3.88
CA LEU A 119 -5.23 0.06 2.67
C LEU A 119 -6.46 0.18 1.76
N GLU A 120 -7.23 -0.89 1.57
CA GLU A 120 -8.47 -0.86 0.79
C GLU A 120 -9.51 0.10 1.39
N LEU A 121 -9.63 0.11 2.73
CA LEU A 121 -10.49 1.07 3.42
C LEU A 121 -10.03 2.52 3.21
N VAL A 122 -8.73 2.80 3.36
CA VAL A 122 -8.15 4.13 3.10
C VAL A 122 -8.43 4.56 1.66
N ARG A 123 -8.24 3.65 0.69
CA ARG A 123 -8.53 3.93 -0.72
C ARG A 123 -9.99 4.29 -0.96
N THR A 124 -10.91 3.56 -0.36
CA THR A 124 -12.35 3.83 -0.45
C THR A 124 -12.70 5.20 0.11
N VAL A 125 -12.30 5.46 1.35
CA VAL A 125 -12.62 6.69 2.08
C VAL A 125 -12.00 7.92 1.42
N LEU A 126 -10.74 7.85 1.00
CA LEU A 126 -10.09 8.98 0.32
C LEU A 126 -10.66 9.22 -1.08
N ARG A 127 -11.05 8.17 -1.83
CA ARG A 127 -11.71 8.33 -3.13
C ARG A 127 -13.04 9.07 -2.98
N GLU A 128 -13.86 8.69 -2.00
CA GLU A 128 -15.12 9.36 -1.69
C GLU A 128 -14.89 10.82 -1.25
N GLN A 129 -13.86 11.06 -0.44
CA GLN A 129 -13.48 12.40 0.01
C GLN A 129 -13.05 13.29 -1.17
N SER A 130 -12.30 12.74 -2.13
CA SER A 130 -11.86 13.45 -3.33
C SER A 130 -13.02 13.91 -4.21
N LEU A 131 -14.12 13.16 -4.25
CA LEU A 131 -15.32 13.49 -5.02
C LEU A 131 -16.24 14.46 -4.27
N SER A 132 -16.35 14.32 -2.95
CA SER A 132 -17.34 15.04 -2.15
C SER A 132 -16.84 16.40 -1.63
N GLN A 133 -15.64 16.44 -1.04
CA GLN A 133 -15.11 17.62 -0.35
C GLN A 133 -13.56 17.69 -0.43
N PRO A 134 -12.98 18.07 -1.58
CA PRO A 134 -11.54 17.98 -1.85
C PRO A 134 -10.64 18.98 -1.09
N GLY A 135 -11.13 19.60 -0.01
CA GLY A 135 -10.44 20.67 0.72
C GLY A 135 -10.35 20.47 2.25
N SER A 136 -10.80 19.35 2.78
CA SER A 136 -10.73 19.05 4.23
C SER A 136 -10.53 17.55 4.45
N TYR A 137 -9.98 17.19 5.60
CA TYR A 137 -9.89 15.81 6.08
C TYR A 137 -10.70 15.67 7.37
N PRO A 138 -11.96 15.20 7.30
CA PRO A 138 -12.79 15.01 8.48
C PRO A 138 -12.28 13.85 9.35
N GLU A 139 -12.74 13.78 10.60
CA GLU A 139 -12.28 12.79 11.58
C GLU A 139 -12.33 11.32 11.09
N PRO A 140 -13.34 10.86 10.32
CA PRO A 140 -13.32 9.50 9.77
C PRO A 140 -12.14 9.24 8.85
N VAL A 141 -11.74 10.21 8.02
CA VAL A 141 -10.56 10.11 7.15
C VAL A 141 -9.28 10.02 8.00
N ARG A 142 -9.19 10.85 9.04
CA ARG A 142 -8.05 10.85 9.96
C ARG A 142 -7.91 9.50 10.68
N ALA A 143 -9.03 8.96 11.19
CA ALA A 143 -9.06 7.69 11.90
C ALA A 143 -8.56 6.51 11.04
N VAL A 144 -9.00 6.42 9.78
CA VAL A 144 -8.53 5.33 8.89
C VAL A 144 -7.07 5.49 8.51
N LEU A 145 -6.56 6.72 8.36
CA LEU A 145 -5.15 6.98 8.09
C LEU A 145 -4.26 6.62 9.27
N VAL A 146 -4.65 6.96 10.51
CA VAL A 146 -3.90 6.58 11.72
C VAL A 146 -3.84 5.06 11.86
N GLN A 147 -4.97 4.38 11.64
CA GLN A 147 -5.02 2.92 11.73
C GLN A 147 -4.14 2.27 10.66
N PHE A 148 -4.17 2.77 9.43
CA PHE A 148 -3.32 2.30 8.35
C PHE A 148 -1.84 2.49 8.69
N ASP A 149 -1.44 3.70 9.12
CA ASP A 149 -0.05 4.00 9.47
C ASP A 149 0.48 3.09 10.59
N ARG A 150 -0.34 2.83 11.62
CA ARG A 150 0.00 1.88 12.69
C ARG A 150 0.18 0.46 12.17
N LEU A 151 -0.77 -0.05 11.38
CA LEU A 151 -0.70 -1.41 10.84
C LEU A 151 0.47 -1.59 9.88
N PHE A 152 0.79 -0.55 9.10
CA PHE A 152 1.95 -0.52 8.22
C PHE A 152 3.24 -0.62 9.02
N ALA A 153 3.37 0.19 10.08
CA ALA A 153 4.55 0.19 10.94
C ALA A 153 4.71 -1.13 11.72
N GLU A 154 3.60 -1.71 12.19
CA GLU A 154 3.60 -3.02 12.85
C GLU A 154 4.02 -4.15 11.92
N PHE A 155 3.68 -4.08 10.63
CA PHE A 155 4.10 -5.04 9.62
C PHE A 155 5.60 -4.87 9.29
N GLU A 156 6.03 -3.63 9.01
CA GLU A 156 7.46 -3.31 8.79
C GLU A 156 8.35 -3.75 9.95
N LEU A 157 7.92 -3.56 11.19
CA LEU A 157 8.69 -3.96 12.37
C LEU A 157 8.88 -5.49 12.44
N ARG A 158 7.91 -6.27 11.96
CA ARG A 158 7.90 -7.74 12.06
C ARG A 158 8.52 -8.45 10.85
N TRP A 159 8.52 -7.78 9.69
CA TRP A 159 9.15 -8.24 8.46
C TRP A 159 10.68 -8.30 8.58
#